data_AF-A0A8X7Y6H8-F1
#
_entry.id   AF-A0A8X7Y6H8-F1
#
_cell.length_a   1.000
_cell.length_b   1.000
_cell.length_c   1.000
_cell.angle_alpha   90.00
_cell.angle_beta   90.00
_cell.angle_gamma   90.00
#
_symmetry.space_group_name_H-M   'P 1'
#
loop_
_entity.id
_entity.type
_entity.pdbx_description
1 polymer ?
#
loop_
_entity_poly.entity_id
_entity_poly.type
_entity_poly.pdbx_seq_one_letter_code
_entity_poly.pdbx_strand_id
1 'polypeptide(L)'
;MFFGRNLNSITCKGLALIVIALFLRVVLLPSFSGYGGIDKNNLDLIHSRSLSLDSDNGIRIEKFLEVPQIVWGLNNQKIAFARACLTARMLNRTLLMPSLSASLFYKEIDRLQPISFDKVFQFERFNALCNGFVQLGHYSDLRNRTGVYELQKGSGRKWTVERDLDQLKEFGEDSFNGYEVIRIVGKNPFLWHDHWPVKDYARVFECLVLVDEIAKEADKVVSKIREVGKEMRSKTQSAQSGVDLDSSLLQPVPYVAVHMRMEIDWMIHCKKLEQRLNVSEICSSKQEIMERVGNIVGLKSPVVVYLAVADSLLEDSSIVTGWKEGLLPVEKKKLSVDGIYKKYPYLIQSAIDYEVCSKADVFVGNSFSTFSSLIALERTQKMIRMGVTSSCGVDVRWPSYAYNILGESNGPHKWMANMSDSSLKAISYGSNIISC
;
A
#
# COMPACT_ATOMS: atom_id res chain seq x y z
N MET A 1 36.40 21.11 -64.43
CA MET A 1 37.24 19.95 -64.05
C MET A 1 36.77 19.49 -62.68
N PHE A 2 36.40 18.24 -62.35
CA PHE A 2 36.02 17.02 -63.09
C PHE A 2 35.01 16.28 -62.18
N PHE A 3 34.15 15.36 -62.62
CA PHE A 3 33.94 14.76 -63.95
C PHE A 3 32.42 14.53 -64.13
N GLY A 4 31.81 15.00 -65.23
CA GLY A 4 30.43 14.59 -65.56
C GLY A 4 30.42 13.15 -66.10
N ARG A 5 29.60 12.26 -65.54
CA ARG A 5 29.32 10.93 -66.11
C ARG A 5 27.86 10.54 -65.91
N ASN A 6 27.20 10.20 -67.02
CA ASN A 6 25.81 9.78 -67.05
C ASN A 6 25.59 8.50 -66.23
N LEU A 7 24.84 8.58 -65.13
CA LEU A 7 24.37 7.41 -64.37
C LEU A 7 23.14 6.76 -65.04
N ASN A 8 23.29 6.39 -66.31
CA ASN A 8 22.28 5.63 -67.05
C ASN A 8 22.57 4.11 -66.98
N SER A 9 22.77 3.62 -65.77
CA SER A 9 22.87 2.18 -65.47
C SER A 9 21.69 1.76 -64.57
N ILE A 10 21.04 0.66 -64.93
CA ILE A 10 19.90 0.08 -64.22
C ILE A 10 20.26 -0.22 -62.76
N THR A 11 21.50 -0.65 -62.49
CA THR A 11 22.02 -0.94 -61.15
C THR A 11 22.04 0.29 -60.24
N CYS A 12 22.30 1.49 -60.78
CA CYS A 12 22.32 2.72 -59.99
C CYS A 12 20.89 3.22 -59.67
N LYS A 13 19.95 3.07 -60.62
CA LYS A 13 18.52 3.35 -60.38
C LYS A 13 17.93 2.40 -59.32
N GLY A 14 18.32 1.12 -59.35
CA GLY A 14 17.93 0.15 -58.31
C GLY A 14 18.45 0.51 -56.91
N LEU A 15 19.73 0.87 -56.79
CA LEU A 15 20.32 1.30 -55.51
C LEU A 15 19.66 2.58 -54.96
N ALA A 16 19.38 3.56 -55.82
CA ALA A 16 18.66 4.77 -55.41
C ALA A 16 17.24 4.44 -54.89
N LEU A 17 16.50 3.56 -55.56
CA LEU A 17 15.17 3.12 -55.13
C LEU A 17 15.20 2.36 -53.78
N ILE A 18 16.22 1.54 -53.54
CA ILE A 18 16.40 0.84 -52.25
C ILE A 18 16.65 1.84 -51.12
N VAL A 19 17.52 2.84 -51.33
CA VAL A 19 17.80 3.89 -50.33
C VAL A 19 16.56 4.72 -50.04
N ILE A 20 15.79 5.11 -51.06
CA ILE A 20 14.52 5.85 -50.90
C ILE A 20 13.47 4.99 -50.17
N ALA A 21 13.34 3.70 -50.49
CA ALA A 21 12.41 2.79 -49.82
C ALA A 21 12.78 2.56 -48.33
N LEU A 22 14.08 2.49 -48.00
CA LEU A 22 14.55 2.41 -46.62
C LEU A 22 14.28 3.70 -45.85
N PHE A 23 14.51 4.87 -46.46
CA PHE A 23 14.18 6.16 -45.84
C PHE A 23 12.68 6.33 -45.61
N LEU A 24 11.84 5.97 -46.59
CA LEU A 24 10.38 5.98 -46.45
C LEU A 24 9.91 5.01 -45.37
N ARG A 25 10.54 3.83 -45.22
CA ARG A 25 10.26 2.92 -44.09
C ARG A 25 10.55 3.56 -42.73
N VAL A 26 11.64 4.31 -42.58
CA VAL A 26 12.03 4.95 -41.31
C VAL A 26 11.16 6.17 -41.00
N VAL A 27 10.72 6.92 -42.02
CA VAL A 27 9.93 8.16 -41.84
C VAL A 27 8.43 7.90 -41.75
N LEU A 28 7.89 6.85 -42.39
CA LEU A 28 6.44 6.59 -42.46
C LEU A 28 5.95 5.40 -41.62
N LEU A 29 6.84 4.65 -40.95
CA LEU A 29 6.42 3.65 -39.96
C LEU A 29 6.65 4.19 -38.54
N PRO A 30 5.57 4.46 -37.77
CA PRO A 30 5.74 4.65 -36.33
C PRO A 30 6.18 3.32 -35.69
N SER A 31 7.19 3.39 -34.81
CA SER A 31 7.74 2.22 -34.13
C SER A 31 6.74 1.57 -33.16
N PHE A 32 5.92 0.65 -33.66
CA PHE A 32 5.02 -0.17 -32.86
C PHE A 32 5.20 -1.67 -33.14
N SER A 33 5.77 -2.38 -32.18
CA SER A 33 5.24 -3.69 -31.76
C SER A 33 4.04 -3.40 -30.84
N GLY A 34 2.80 -3.83 -31.07
CA GLY A 34 2.37 -5.17 -31.47
C GLY A 34 2.06 -5.97 -30.20
N TYR A 35 0.83 -6.41 -29.89
CA TYR A 35 -0.39 -6.45 -30.71
C TYR A 35 -1.67 -6.64 -29.85
N GLY A 36 -2.78 -6.00 -30.27
CA GLY A 36 -4.17 -6.45 -30.03
C GLY A 36 -4.97 -5.65 -28.99
N GLY A 37 -6.17 -5.10 -29.27
CA GLY A 37 -6.96 -5.08 -30.50
C GLY A 37 -7.94 -3.88 -30.52
N ILE A 38 -8.60 -3.66 -31.66
CA ILE A 38 -9.37 -2.45 -31.99
C ILE A 38 -10.80 -2.53 -31.44
N ASP A 39 -11.30 -1.43 -30.84
CA ASP A 39 -12.50 -0.81 -31.38
C ASP A 39 -12.52 0.71 -31.21
N LYS A 40 -13.10 1.41 -32.18
CA LYS A 40 -13.08 2.87 -32.29
C LYS A 40 -14.38 3.34 -32.92
N ASN A 41 -15.28 3.94 -32.14
CA ASN A 41 -16.21 4.93 -32.68
C ASN A 41 -16.74 5.88 -31.60
N ASN A 42 -16.43 7.16 -31.82
CA ASN A 42 -17.23 8.36 -31.58
C ASN A 42 -17.83 8.68 -30.21
N LEU A 43 -17.35 9.83 -29.70
CA LEU A 43 -18.16 10.93 -29.19
C LEU A 43 -19.13 10.60 -28.06
N ASP A 44 -18.65 10.78 -26.83
CA ASP A 44 -19.39 11.66 -25.92
C ASP A 44 -18.48 12.78 -25.38
N LEU A 45 -18.87 13.99 -25.75
CA LEU A 45 -18.19 15.25 -25.44
C LEU A 45 -18.62 15.72 -24.05
N ILE A 46 -18.03 15.17 -22.98
CA ILE A 46 -17.79 15.81 -21.67
C ILE A 46 -16.82 14.88 -20.93
N HIS A 47 -15.52 15.19 -20.95
CA HIS A 47 -14.59 14.60 -20.00
C HIS A 47 -13.62 15.64 -19.48
N SER A 48 -13.53 15.64 -18.14
CA SER A 48 -12.61 16.37 -17.26
C SER A 48 -11.42 17.08 -17.92
N ARG A 49 -11.22 18.35 -17.53
CA ARG A 49 -9.88 18.99 -17.54
C ARG A 49 -8.97 18.25 -16.54
N SER A 50 -8.51 17.06 -16.90
CA SER A 50 -7.33 16.48 -16.25
C SER A 50 -6.12 17.29 -16.72
N LEU A 51 -5.23 17.64 -15.78
CA LEU A 51 -3.99 18.35 -16.09
C LEU A 51 -3.01 17.37 -16.77
N SER A 52 -3.23 17.14 -18.06
CA SER A 52 -2.24 16.60 -18.98
C SER A 52 -1.17 17.67 -19.22
N LEU A 53 -0.31 17.84 -18.21
CA LEU A 53 1.02 18.38 -18.39
C LEU A 53 1.96 17.19 -18.54
N ASP A 54 2.04 16.68 -19.77
CA ASP A 54 3.25 16.02 -20.25
C ASP A 54 4.35 17.09 -20.27
N SER A 55 5.01 17.28 -19.12
CA SER A 55 6.31 17.92 -19.08
C SER A 55 7.37 16.83 -19.09
N ASP A 56 8.24 16.86 -20.10
CA ASP A 56 9.39 15.97 -20.31
C ASP A 56 10.53 16.22 -19.28
N ASN A 57 10.15 16.66 -18.08
CA ASN A 57 10.99 16.97 -16.95
C ASN A 57 10.99 15.77 -15.99
N GLY A 58 11.82 14.76 -16.29
CA GLY A 58 12.10 13.68 -15.35
C GLY A 58 12.58 14.20 -13.99
N ILE A 59 12.35 13.42 -12.94
CA ILE A 59 12.75 13.77 -11.56
C ILE A 59 14.24 14.12 -11.54
N ARG A 60 14.57 15.34 -11.08
CA ARG A 60 15.96 15.79 -11.00
C ARG A 60 16.74 14.95 -10.00
N ILE A 61 17.67 14.16 -10.51
CA ILE A 61 18.50 13.22 -9.73
C ILE A 61 19.55 14.01 -8.91
N GLU A 62 19.91 15.22 -9.36
CA GLU A 62 20.86 16.12 -8.71
C GLU A 62 20.22 17.11 -7.71
N LYS A 63 18.91 16.99 -7.45
CA LYS A 63 18.14 17.87 -6.56
C LYS A 63 17.32 17.08 -5.57
N PHE A 64 17.37 17.51 -4.31
CA PHE A 64 16.93 16.71 -3.19
C PHE A 64 15.90 17.41 -2.31
N LEU A 65 14.99 16.62 -1.75
CA LEU A 65 14.12 16.97 -0.62
C LEU A 65 14.56 16.17 0.60
N GLU A 66 14.89 16.84 1.70
CA GLU A 66 15.10 16.24 3.01
C GLU A 66 13.84 16.43 3.87
N VAL A 67 13.47 15.42 4.66
CA VAL A 67 12.31 15.47 5.57
C VAL A 67 12.72 15.02 6.97
N PRO A 68 12.01 15.43 8.04
CA PRO A 68 12.28 14.95 9.40
C PRO A 68 12.09 13.43 9.48
N GLN A 69 12.77 12.77 10.43
CA GLN A 69 12.58 11.34 10.75
C GLN A 69 11.09 11.01 10.80
N ILE A 70 10.66 10.00 10.05
CA ILE A 70 9.27 9.57 10.01
C ILE A 70 9.00 8.69 11.24
N VAL A 71 8.09 9.13 12.11
CA VAL A 71 7.73 8.46 13.38
C VAL A 71 6.30 7.89 13.33
N TRP A 72 5.77 7.33 14.44
CA TRP A 72 4.50 6.57 14.57
C TRP A 72 4.59 5.07 14.22
N GLY A 73 3.48 4.33 14.28
CA GLY A 73 3.43 2.92 13.88
C GLY A 73 3.52 2.74 12.35
N LEU A 74 3.88 1.52 11.90
CA LEU A 74 4.22 1.18 10.52
C LEU A 74 3.34 1.86 9.45
N ASN A 75 2.02 1.71 9.54
CA ASN A 75 1.12 2.17 8.49
C ASN A 75 1.00 3.70 8.43
N ASN A 76 1.16 4.38 9.57
CA ASN A 76 1.29 5.84 9.59
C ASN A 76 2.62 6.27 8.97
N GLN A 77 3.70 5.51 9.19
CA GLN A 77 4.99 5.74 8.52
C GLN A 77 4.91 5.50 7.00
N LYS A 78 4.21 4.46 6.52
CA LYS A 78 3.95 4.24 5.09
C LYS A 78 3.28 5.47 4.46
N ILE A 79 2.23 6.01 5.10
CA ILE A 79 1.53 7.23 4.61
C ILE A 79 2.44 8.45 4.62
N ALA A 80 3.16 8.68 5.72
CA ALA A 80 4.10 9.78 5.86
C ALA A 80 5.21 9.74 4.79
N PHE A 81 5.73 8.55 4.51
CA PHE A 81 6.71 8.31 3.46
C PHE A 81 6.14 8.57 2.06
N ALA A 82 4.93 8.10 1.77
CA ALA A 82 4.27 8.36 0.50
C ALA A 82 3.97 9.85 0.30
N ARG A 83 3.59 10.59 1.35
CA ARG A 83 3.51 12.06 1.31
C ARG A 83 4.84 12.70 1.01
N ALA A 84 5.92 12.28 1.67
CA ALA A 84 7.26 12.80 1.40
C ALA A 84 7.68 12.56 -0.07
N CYS A 85 7.41 11.37 -0.62
CA CYS A 85 7.71 11.04 -2.02
C CYS A 85 6.92 11.90 -3.01
N LEU A 86 5.61 12.06 -2.79
CA LEU A 86 4.73 12.81 -3.69
C LEU A 86 4.97 14.33 -3.58
N THR A 87 5.34 14.84 -2.39
CA THR A 87 5.84 16.21 -2.21
C THR A 87 7.18 16.41 -2.93
N ALA A 88 8.12 15.46 -2.86
CA ALA A 88 9.39 15.54 -3.59
C ALA A 88 9.15 15.57 -5.11
N ARG A 89 8.25 14.73 -5.61
CA ARG A 89 7.80 14.73 -7.02
C ARG A 89 7.20 16.07 -7.43
N MET A 90 6.31 16.66 -6.63
CA MET A 90 5.74 18.00 -6.92
C MET A 90 6.82 19.08 -7.01
N LEU A 91 7.85 19.01 -6.17
CA LEU A 91 9.00 19.93 -6.16
C LEU A 91 10.09 19.55 -7.18
N ASN A 92 9.82 18.60 -8.09
CA ASN A 92 10.74 18.01 -9.07
C ASN A 92 12.10 17.60 -8.45
N ARG A 93 12.05 16.86 -7.35
CA ARG A 93 13.20 16.46 -6.53
C ARG A 93 13.17 14.98 -6.17
N THR A 94 14.37 14.42 -6.02
CA THR A 94 14.60 13.13 -5.38
C THR A 94 14.38 13.25 -3.87
N LEU A 95 13.68 12.30 -3.24
CA LEU A 95 13.58 12.26 -1.78
C LEU A 95 14.86 11.65 -1.20
N LEU A 96 15.56 12.36 -0.31
CA LEU A 96 16.64 11.76 0.45
C LEU A 96 16.09 10.67 1.37
N MET A 97 16.72 9.50 1.35
CA MET A 97 16.28 8.29 2.05
C MET A 97 15.97 8.60 3.53
N PRO A 98 14.68 8.62 3.93
CA PRO A 98 14.31 9.09 5.25
C PRO A 98 14.63 8.05 6.33
N SER A 99 14.99 8.51 7.53
CA SER A 99 14.98 7.65 8.70
C SER A 99 13.54 7.37 9.13
N LEU A 100 13.26 6.11 9.43
CA LEU A 100 12.04 5.62 10.06
C LEU A 100 12.20 5.55 11.59
N SER A 101 11.16 5.11 12.30
CA SER A 101 11.21 4.89 13.76
C SER A 101 10.87 3.45 14.12
N ALA A 102 11.73 2.77 14.88
CA ALA A 102 11.51 1.38 15.29
C ALA A 102 10.40 1.22 16.36
N SER A 103 10.12 2.29 17.10
CA SER A 103 9.25 2.32 18.29
C SER A 103 7.95 3.10 18.07
N LEU A 104 6.99 2.93 18.99
CA LEU A 104 5.74 3.69 18.99
C LEU A 104 5.94 5.07 19.62
N PHE A 105 5.93 6.11 18.78
CA PHE A 105 6.14 7.51 19.18
C PHE A 105 5.37 7.96 20.44
N TYR A 106 4.14 7.49 20.63
CA TYR A 106 3.28 7.88 21.75
C TYR A 106 3.29 6.91 22.94
N LYS A 107 4.10 5.84 22.88
CA LYS A 107 4.32 4.89 23.99
C LYS A 107 5.77 4.91 24.50
N GLU A 108 6.72 5.34 23.66
CA GLU A 108 8.15 5.36 23.95
C GLU A 108 8.80 6.69 23.50
N ILE A 109 8.30 7.81 24.03
CA ILE A 109 8.75 9.17 23.66
C ILE A 109 10.27 9.34 23.83
N ASP A 110 10.84 8.75 24.88
CA ASP A 110 12.27 8.81 25.19
C ASP A 110 13.13 7.80 24.38
N ARG A 111 12.50 6.99 23.51
CA ARG A 111 13.16 5.95 22.72
C ARG A 111 12.72 5.98 21.26
N LEU A 112 12.73 7.14 20.61
CA LEU A 112 12.52 7.27 19.16
C LEU A 112 13.70 6.70 18.36
N GLN A 113 14.00 5.41 18.54
CA GLN A 113 15.12 4.73 17.94
C GLN A 113 15.00 4.80 16.40
N PRO A 114 15.95 5.45 15.72
CA PRO A 114 15.93 5.50 14.27
C PRO A 114 16.20 4.12 13.70
N ILE A 115 15.51 3.79 12.62
CA ILE A 115 15.80 2.64 11.77
C ILE A 115 15.86 3.15 10.33
N SER A 116 16.91 2.79 9.60
CA SER A 116 17.06 3.24 8.21
C SER A 116 16.08 2.53 7.29
N PHE A 117 15.65 3.21 6.23
CA PHE A 117 14.66 2.69 5.29
C PHE A 117 15.04 1.31 4.74
N ASP A 118 16.32 1.12 4.40
CA ASP A 118 16.91 -0.11 3.85
C ASP A 118 16.90 -1.33 4.81
N LYS A 119 16.58 -1.12 6.09
CA LYS A 119 16.37 -2.21 7.07
C LYS A 119 14.91 -2.68 7.14
N VAL A 120 13.99 -1.96 6.50
CA VAL A 120 12.56 -2.25 6.49
C VAL A 120 12.10 -2.58 5.07
N PHE A 121 12.50 -1.76 4.11
CA PHE A 121 12.13 -1.85 2.70
C PHE A 121 13.35 -1.93 1.78
N GLN A 122 13.22 -2.60 0.64
CA GLN A 122 14.28 -2.77 -0.34
C GLN A 122 14.48 -1.49 -1.17
N PHE A 123 15.50 -0.69 -0.87
CA PHE A 123 15.80 0.58 -1.55
C PHE A 123 15.86 0.45 -3.09
N GLU A 124 16.71 -0.45 -3.61
CA GLU A 124 16.86 -0.65 -5.06
C GLU A 124 15.57 -1.12 -5.71
N ARG A 125 14.81 -1.99 -5.03
CA ARG A 125 13.54 -2.50 -5.53
C ARG A 125 12.47 -1.41 -5.55
N PHE A 126 12.46 -0.51 -4.57
CA PHE A 126 11.59 0.66 -4.55
C PHE A 126 11.85 1.55 -5.77
N ASN A 127 13.10 1.96 -5.98
CA ASN A 127 13.49 2.81 -7.11
C ASN A 127 13.21 2.13 -8.46
N ALA A 128 13.50 0.83 -8.60
CA ALA A 128 13.18 0.08 -9.80
C ALA A 128 11.66 0.00 -10.08
N LEU A 129 10.82 -0.17 -9.05
CA LEU A 129 9.37 -0.26 -9.20
C LEU A 129 8.69 1.10 -9.40
N CYS A 130 9.26 2.18 -8.86
CA CYS A 130 8.71 3.55 -8.90
C CYS A 130 9.42 4.50 -9.89
N ASN A 131 10.33 3.97 -10.71
CA ASN A 131 11.03 4.71 -11.77
C ASN A 131 10.04 5.56 -12.62
N GLY A 132 10.41 6.82 -12.88
CA GLY A 132 9.59 7.82 -13.57
C GLY A 132 8.42 8.38 -12.76
N PHE A 133 8.12 7.85 -11.57
CA PHE A 133 7.02 8.29 -10.71
C PHE A 133 7.51 8.99 -9.43
N VAL A 134 8.35 8.34 -8.63
CA VAL A 134 9.04 8.90 -7.46
C VAL A 134 10.44 8.27 -7.33
N GLN A 135 11.40 8.99 -6.75
CA GLN A 135 12.80 8.54 -6.63
C GLN A 135 13.32 8.73 -5.21
N LEU A 136 14.06 7.75 -4.69
CA LEU A 136 14.90 7.89 -3.50
C LEU A 136 16.37 8.06 -3.88
N GLY A 137 17.09 8.87 -3.09
CA GLY A 137 18.54 9.04 -3.17
C GLY A 137 19.20 8.80 -1.82
N HIS A 138 20.47 8.40 -1.83
CA HIS A 138 21.29 8.27 -0.63
C HIS A 138 21.92 9.60 -0.24
N TYR A 139 22.27 9.75 1.04
CA TYR A 139 23.08 10.89 1.50
C TYR A 139 24.48 10.96 0.87
N SER A 140 24.98 9.85 0.29
CA SER A 140 26.21 9.80 -0.51
C SER A 140 26.11 10.52 -1.86
N ASP A 141 24.89 10.76 -2.34
CA ASP A 141 24.65 11.35 -3.66
C ASP A 141 24.72 12.89 -3.61
N LEU A 142 24.77 13.45 -2.40
CA LEU A 142 24.94 14.87 -2.12
C LEU A 142 26.35 15.34 -2.45
N ARG A 143 26.43 16.34 -3.33
CA ARG A 143 27.67 17.02 -3.70
C ARG A 143 28.01 18.16 -2.73
N ASN A 144 27.06 18.58 -1.91
CA ASN A 144 27.16 19.68 -0.94
C ASN A 144 27.72 20.97 -1.55
N ARG A 145 27.33 21.27 -2.80
CA ARG A 145 27.83 22.43 -3.56
C ARG A 145 27.07 23.71 -3.24
N THR A 146 25.87 23.58 -2.71
CA THR A 146 25.03 24.71 -2.28
C THR A 146 24.72 24.56 -0.79
N GLY A 147 24.31 25.66 -0.16
CA GLY A 147 23.66 25.55 1.15
C GLY A 147 22.38 24.69 1.09
N VAL A 148 21.89 24.30 2.26
CA VAL A 148 20.55 23.74 2.43
C VAL A 148 19.56 24.90 2.59
N TYR A 149 18.43 24.85 1.88
CA TYR A 149 17.31 25.76 2.17
C TYR A 149 16.35 25.10 3.16
N GLU A 150 16.01 25.76 4.26
CA GLU A 150 15.07 25.23 5.25
C GLU A 150 13.64 25.75 5.02
N LEU A 151 12.76 24.86 4.53
CA LEU A 151 11.34 25.11 4.32
C LEU A 151 10.59 24.83 5.62
N GLN A 152 10.21 25.89 6.33
CA GLN A 152 9.36 25.79 7.52
C GLN A 152 7.92 25.47 7.12
N LYS A 153 7.47 24.23 7.37
CA LYS A 153 6.06 23.86 7.15
C LYS A 153 5.16 24.60 8.14
N GLY A 154 4.09 25.19 7.63
CA GLY A 154 3.17 25.99 8.43
C GLY A 154 2.33 25.17 9.43
N SER A 155 1.75 25.87 10.41
CA SER A 155 1.13 25.25 11.57
C SER A 155 -0.07 26.03 12.14
N GLY A 156 -0.77 25.40 13.10
CA GLY A 156 -1.95 25.97 13.75
C GLY A 156 -3.21 26.03 12.88
N ARG A 157 -4.27 26.61 13.44
CA ARG A 157 -5.62 26.69 12.83
C ARG A 157 -5.70 27.52 11.54
N LYS A 158 -4.73 28.41 11.30
CA LYS A 158 -4.65 29.26 10.10
C LYS A 158 -3.91 28.60 8.93
N TRP A 159 -3.45 27.36 9.09
CA TRP A 159 -2.79 26.58 8.05
C TRP A 159 -3.79 25.62 7.40
N THR A 160 -4.41 26.05 6.31
CA THR A 160 -5.43 25.28 5.57
C THR A 160 -4.77 24.40 4.49
N VAL A 161 -5.56 23.55 3.83
CA VAL A 161 -5.08 22.69 2.74
C VAL A 161 -4.56 23.56 1.59
N GLU A 162 -5.32 24.59 1.23
CA GLU A 162 -5.00 25.50 0.13
C GLU A 162 -3.69 26.23 0.38
N ARG A 163 -3.50 26.75 1.61
CA ARG A 163 -2.25 27.43 2.01
C ARG A 163 -1.02 26.52 2.02
N ASP A 164 -1.20 25.25 2.37
CA ASP A 164 -0.11 24.28 2.32
C ASP A 164 0.25 23.92 0.88
N LEU A 165 -0.75 23.80 0.00
CA LEU A 165 -0.56 23.55 -1.42
C LEU A 165 0.05 24.77 -2.13
N ASP A 166 -0.37 25.99 -1.80
CA ASP A 166 0.16 27.23 -2.38
C ASP A 166 1.62 27.45 -1.96
N GLN A 167 1.98 27.15 -0.69
CA GLN A 167 3.39 27.06 -0.30
C GLN A 167 4.15 26.04 -1.16
N LEU A 168 3.61 24.83 -1.37
CA LEU A 168 4.30 23.84 -2.20
C LEU A 168 4.46 24.27 -3.67
N LYS A 169 3.55 25.08 -4.22
CA LYS A 169 3.69 25.68 -5.56
C LYS A 169 4.81 26.71 -5.60
N GLU A 170 4.83 27.65 -4.66
CA GLU A 170 5.90 28.67 -4.51
C GLU A 170 7.28 28.00 -4.46
N PHE A 171 7.41 26.91 -3.68
CA PHE A 171 8.66 26.14 -3.57
C PHE A 171 9.02 25.30 -4.81
N GLY A 172 8.12 25.18 -5.79
CA GLY A 172 8.38 24.59 -7.10
C GLY A 172 8.92 25.60 -8.13
N GLU A 173 8.95 26.91 -7.80
CA GLU A 173 9.42 27.97 -8.71
C GLU A 173 10.96 28.04 -8.81
N ASP A 174 11.44 28.67 -9.89
CA ASP A 174 12.88 28.74 -10.22
C ASP A 174 13.76 29.42 -9.17
N SER A 175 13.19 30.24 -8.30
CA SER A 175 13.87 30.86 -7.15
C SER A 175 14.52 29.83 -6.23
N PHE A 176 13.91 28.64 -6.08
CA PHE A 176 14.42 27.57 -5.23
C PHE A 176 15.23 26.51 -6.00
N ASN A 177 15.25 26.56 -7.33
CA ASN A 177 16.09 25.69 -8.16
C ASN A 177 17.59 25.91 -7.94
N GLY A 178 17.99 27.06 -7.38
CA GLY A 178 19.38 27.30 -6.93
C GLY A 178 19.89 26.25 -5.92
N TYR A 179 19.04 25.78 -5.01
CA TYR A 179 19.45 24.89 -3.91
C TYR A 179 19.47 23.41 -4.33
N GLU A 180 20.57 22.73 -4.05
CA GLU A 180 20.73 21.27 -4.12
C GLU A 180 19.72 20.57 -3.19
N VAL A 181 19.65 20.98 -1.92
CA VAL A 181 18.76 20.40 -0.91
C VAL A 181 17.74 21.44 -0.43
N ILE A 182 16.46 21.09 -0.48
CA ILE A 182 15.42 21.73 0.35
C ILE A 182 15.16 20.79 1.53
N ARG A 183 15.30 21.26 2.76
CA ARG A 183 14.95 20.54 3.98
C ARG A 183 13.63 21.04 4.51
N ILE A 184 12.64 20.17 4.65
CA ILE A 184 11.41 20.51 5.36
C ILE A 184 11.65 20.42 6.87
N VAL A 185 11.36 21.50 7.59
CA VAL A 185 11.48 21.59 9.05
C VAL A 185 10.13 21.86 9.73
N GLY A 186 10.03 21.51 11.01
CA GLY A 186 8.82 21.64 11.82
C GLY A 186 7.99 20.36 11.89
N LYS A 187 6.82 20.33 11.23
CA LYS A 187 5.88 19.19 11.32
C LYS A 187 6.39 17.97 10.56
N ASN A 188 6.18 16.79 11.15
CA ASN A 188 6.40 15.50 10.51
C ASN A 188 5.45 15.25 9.32
N PRO A 189 5.88 14.57 8.23
CA PRO A 189 5.04 14.26 7.07
C PRO A 189 3.66 13.65 7.32
N PHE A 190 3.47 12.84 8.37
CA PHE A 190 2.15 12.29 8.71
C PHE A 190 1.10 13.36 9.07
N LEU A 191 1.55 14.53 9.54
CA LEU A 191 0.70 15.65 9.99
C LEU A 191 0.58 16.78 8.95
N TRP A 192 1.11 16.57 7.74
CA TRP A 192 0.87 17.47 6.61
C TRP A 192 -0.54 17.28 6.07
N HIS A 193 -1.02 18.29 5.37
CA HIS A 193 -2.27 18.18 4.62
C HIS A 193 -2.12 17.17 3.47
N ASP A 194 -3.26 16.65 3.05
CA ASP A 194 -3.34 15.70 1.95
C ASP A 194 -3.84 16.40 0.70
N HIS A 195 -3.13 16.20 -0.40
CA HIS A 195 -3.34 16.88 -1.68
C HIS A 195 -3.41 15.90 -2.86
N TRP A 196 -3.13 14.60 -2.64
CA TRP A 196 -2.87 13.64 -3.72
C TRP A 196 -4.00 12.60 -3.81
N PRO A 197 -4.40 12.17 -5.01
CA PRO A 197 -5.43 11.18 -5.18
C PRO A 197 -4.98 9.82 -4.64
N VAL A 198 -5.94 8.98 -4.23
CA VAL A 198 -5.69 7.64 -3.68
C VAL A 198 -4.75 6.83 -4.56
N LYS A 199 -4.98 6.81 -5.88
CA LYS A 199 -4.15 6.10 -6.86
C LYS A 199 -2.65 6.44 -6.78
N ASP A 200 -2.28 7.68 -6.42
CA ASP A 200 -0.88 8.11 -6.36
C ASP A 200 -0.20 7.59 -5.08
N TYR A 201 -0.91 7.59 -3.94
CA TYR A 201 -0.47 6.91 -2.72
C TYR A 201 -0.33 5.40 -2.92
N ALA A 202 -1.36 4.81 -3.51
CA ALA A 202 -1.45 3.40 -3.82
C ALA A 202 -0.26 2.96 -4.71
N ARG A 203 0.11 3.80 -5.69
CA ARG A 203 1.31 3.59 -6.52
C ARG A 203 2.61 3.62 -5.72
N VAL A 204 2.79 4.52 -4.75
CA VAL A 204 3.97 4.50 -3.87
C VAL A 204 3.98 3.25 -2.97
N PHE A 205 2.83 2.84 -2.45
CA PHE A 205 2.74 1.64 -1.60
C PHE A 205 3.11 0.35 -2.36
N GLU A 206 2.80 0.24 -3.65
CA GLU A 206 3.23 -0.89 -4.50
C GLU A 206 4.76 -1.01 -4.65
N CYS A 207 5.49 0.09 -4.48
CA CYS A 207 6.94 0.12 -4.55
C CYS A 207 7.60 -0.24 -3.20
N LEU A 208 6.86 -0.16 -2.08
CA LEU A 208 7.33 -0.48 -0.73
C LEU A 208 7.42 -2.00 -0.51
N VAL A 209 8.43 -2.63 -1.12
CA VAL A 209 8.75 -4.05 -0.92
C VAL A 209 9.56 -4.22 0.37
N LEU A 210 9.11 -5.07 1.29
CA LEU A 210 9.84 -5.38 2.53
C LEU A 210 11.16 -6.10 2.25
N VAL A 211 12.15 -5.93 3.14
CA VAL A 211 13.40 -6.72 3.05
C VAL A 211 13.12 -8.21 3.24
N ASP A 212 13.93 -9.02 2.54
CA ASP A 212 13.84 -10.48 2.49
C ASP A 212 13.70 -11.16 3.85
N GLU A 213 14.35 -10.64 4.89
CA GLU A 213 14.28 -11.16 6.25
C GLU A 213 12.84 -11.12 6.80
N ILE A 214 12.21 -9.95 6.75
CA ILE A 214 10.84 -9.74 7.25
C ILE A 214 9.84 -10.57 6.44
N ALA A 215 10.01 -10.60 5.11
CA ALA A 215 9.16 -11.40 4.22
C ALA A 215 9.24 -12.90 4.56
N LYS A 216 10.45 -13.44 4.79
CA LYS A 216 10.68 -14.83 5.20
C LYS A 216 10.08 -15.16 6.57
N GLU A 217 10.13 -14.23 7.53
CA GLU A 217 9.47 -14.43 8.82
C GLU A 217 7.93 -14.43 8.69
N ALA A 218 7.36 -13.57 7.86
CA ALA A 218 5.92 -13.62 7.55
C ALA A 218 5.50 -14.92 6.84
N ASP A 219 6.31 -15.42 5.91
CA ASP A 219 6.04 -16.70 5.22
C ASP A 219 6.10 -17.90 6.18
N LYS A 220 6.97 -17.88 7.21
CA LYS A 220 6.95 -18.89 8.28
C LYS A 220 5.65 -18.86 9.07
N VAL A 221 5.15 -17.67 9.42
CA VAL A 221 3.87 -17.51 10.13
C VAL A 221 2.71 -18.04 9.26
N VAL A 222 2.65 -17.67 7.97
CA VAL A 222 1.66 -18.18 7.01
C VAL A 222 1.75 -19.71 6.89
N SER A 223 2.96 -20.27 6.84
CA SER A 223 3.17 -21.72 6.81
C SER A 223 2.60 -22.40 8.05
N LYS A 224 2.83 -21.85 9.25
CA LYS A 224 2.28 -22.40 10.51
C LYS A 224 0.75 -22.30 10.60
N ILE A 225 0.15 -21.20 10.12
CA ILE A 225 -1.31 -21.07 10.00
C ILE A 225 -1.88 -22.18 9.10
N ARG A 226 -1.22 -22.44 7.97
CA ARG A 226 -1.65 -23.47 7.00
C ARG A 226 -1.40 -24.90 7.47
N GLU A 227 -0.39 -25.14 8.30
CA GLU A 227 -0.10 -26.43 8.94
C GLU A 227 -1.25 -26.86 9.86
N VAL A 228 -1.71 -25.97 10.76
CA VAL A 228 -2.89 -26.19 11.61
C VAL A 228 -4.14 -26.53 10.77
N GLY A 229 -4.32 -25.85 9.64
CA GLY A 229 -5.42 -26.11 8.72
C GLY A 229 -5.33 -27.48 8.03
N LYS A 230 -4.11 -27.94 7.69
CA LYS A 230 -3.87 -29.28 7.13
C LYS A 230 -4.17 -30.37 8.15
N GLU A 231 -3.68 -30.23 9.39
CA GLU A 231 -3.94 -31.20 10.47
C GLU A 231 -5.43 -31.38 10.75
N MET A 232 -6.20 -30.29 10.74
CA MET A 232 -7.64 -30.37 11.00
C MET A 232 -8.39 -31.02 9.83
N ARG A 233 -8.00 -30.72 8.58
CA ARG A 233 -8.53 -31.43 7.40
C ARG A 233 -8.24 -32.93 7.47
N SER A 234 -7.02 -33.33 7.81
CA SER A 234 -6.68 -34.76 7.89
C SER A 234 -7.45 -35.47 9.00
N LYS A 235 -7.67 -34.83 10.16
CA LYS A 235 -8.49 -35.38 11.25
C LYS A 235 -9.96 -35.57 10.80
N THR A 236 -10.56 -34.58 10.16
CA THR A 236 -11.94 -34.69 9.62
C THR A 236 -12.06 -35.74 8.52
N GLN A 237 -11.10 -35.82 7.60
CA GLN A 237 -11.09 -36.81 6.51
C GLN A 237 -10.85 -38.24 7.03
N SER A 238 -10.03 -38.43 8.06
CA SER A 238 -9.87 -39.75 8.70
C SER A 238 -11.15 -40.27 9.39
N ALA A 239 -12.12 -39.38 9.67
CA ALA A 239 -13.44 -39.74 10.18
C ALA A 239 -14.51 -39.89 9.08
N GLN A 240 -14.19 -39.58 7.82
CA GLN A 240 -15.10 -39.63 6.67
C GLN A 240 -14.43 -40.35 5.50
N SER A 241 -14.43 -41.68 5.57
CA SER A 241 -13.79 -42.55 4.57
C SER A 241 -14.49 -42.50 3.21
N GLY A 242 -13.73 -42.19 2.14
CA GLY A 242 -14.09 -42.58 0.76
C GLY A 242 -14.20 -41.51 -0.33
N VAL A 243 -13.39 -40.43 -0.33
CA VAL A 243 -13.35 -39.46 -1.45
C VAL A 243 -11.91 -39.17 -1.90
N ASP A 244 -11.73 -38.95 -3.22
CA ASP A 244 -10.46 -38.94 -3.95
C ASP A 244 -9.35 -38.06 -3.36
N LEU A 245 -8.16 -38.67 -3.24
CA LEU A 245 -6.99 -38.13 -2.54
C LEU A 245 -6.20 -37.06 -3.34
N ASP A 246 -6.20 -37.13 -4.66
CA ASP A 246 -5.05 -36.62 -5.44
C ASP A 246 -5.09 -35.12 -5.79
N SER A 247 -6.28 -34.52 -6.00
CA SER A 247 -6.37 -33.11 -6.41
C SER A 247 -6.47 -32.13 -5.23
N SER A 248 -6.97 -32.57 -4.06
CA SER A 248 -7.20 -31.71 -2.89
C SER A 248 -5.93 -31.42 -2.08
N LEU A 249 -4.86 -32.20 -2.23
CA LEU A 249 -3.64 -32.05 -1.43
C LEU A 249 -2.70 -30.94 -1.93
N LEU A 250 -2.83 -30.55 -3.21
CA LEU A 250 -1.97 -29.55 -3.86
C LEU A 250 -2.42 -28.10 -3.63
N GLN A 251 -3.71 -27.86 -3.31
CA GLN A 251 -4.19 -26.51 -3.04
C GLN A 251 -3.78 -26.04 -1.63
N PRO A 252 -3.25 -24.81 -1.47
CA PRO A 252 -2.98 -24.22 -0.16
C PRO A 252 -4.25 -24.20 0.70
N VAL A 253 -4.11 -24.52 1.98
CA VAL A 253 -5.25 -24.41 2.91
C VAL A 253 -5.58 -22.92 3.10
N PRO A 254 -6.83 -22.50 2.87
CA PRO A 254 -7.21 -21.11 3.01
C PRO A 254 -7.33 -20.73 4.49
N TYR A 255 -7.07 -19.46 4.81
CA TYR A 255 -7.27 -18.91 6.15
C TYR A 255 -7.91 -17.52 6.11
N VAL A 256 -8.62 -17.21 7.19
CA VAL A 256 -9.11 -15.85 7.49
C VAL A 256 -8.06 -15.16 8.36
N ALA A 257 -7.71 -13.92 8.06
CA ALA A 257 -6.96 -13.06 8.97
C ALA A 257 -7.87 -11.97 9.54
N VAL A 258 -7.91 -11.84 10.86
CA VAL A 258 -8.72 -10.86 11.58
C VAL A 258 -7.79 -9.92 12.34
N HIS A 259 -7.75 -8.65 11.96
CA HIS A 259 -7.03 -7.61 12.68
C HIS A 259 -7.91 -7.05 13.82
N MET A 260 -7.77 -7.61 15.02
CA MET A 260 -8.61 -7.26 16.17
C MET A 260 -8.10 -5.97 16.84
N ARG A 261 -8.58 -4.82 16.37
CA ARG A 261 -8.28 -3.50 16.95
C ARG A 261 -9.13 -3.28 18.21
N MET A 262 -8.67 -3.81 19.34
CA MET A 262 -9.37 -3.80 20.65
C MET A 262 -8.46 -3.43 21.83
N GLU A 263 -7.25 -2.91 21.58
CA GLU A 263 -6.31 -2.55 22.65
C GLU A 263 -6.87 -1.45 23.56
N ILE A 264 -6.49 -1.42 24.85
CA ILE A 264 -7.02 -0.43 25.81
C ILE A 264 -6.86 1.02 25.30
N ASP A 265 -5.70 1.37 24.72
CA ASP A 265 -5.47 2.71 24.15
C ASP A 265 -6.38 3.00 22.94
N TRP A 266 -6.70 1.98 22.15
CA TRP A 266 -7.70 2.09 21.08
C TRP A 266 -9.12 2.25 21.64
N MET A 267 -9.54 1.43 22.59
CA MET A 267 -10.90 1.46 23.14
C MET A 267 -11.22 2.78 23.84
N ILE A 268 -10.23 3.41 24.49
CA ILE A 268 -10.36 4.77 25.03
C ILE A 268 -10.44 5.81 23.90
N HIS A 269 -9.64 5.65 22.83
CA HIS A 269 -9.63 6.57 21.70
C HIS A 269 -10.95 6.54 20.90
N CYS A 270 -11.42 5.35 20.51
CA CYS A 270 -12.61 5.18 19.69
C CYS A 270 -13.86 5.65 20.43
N LYS A 271 -14.05 5.31 21.72
CA LYS A 271 -15.22 5.76 22.51
C LYS A 271 -15.28 7.29 22.61
N LYS A 272 -14.12 7.93 22.82
CA LYS A 272 -14.02 9.41 22.84
C LYS A 272 -14.25 10.03 21.46
N LEU A 273 -14.06 9.30 20.36
CA LEU A 273 -14.32 9.78 19.01
C LEU A 273 -15.80 9.61 18.64
N GLU A 274 -16.38 8.46 18.95
CA GLU A 274 -17.82 8.15 18.86
C GLU A 274 -18.67 9.21 19.57
N GLN A 275 -18.35 9.51 20.84
CA GLN A 275 -19.02 10.58 21.60
C GLN A 275 -18.92 11.96 20.96
N ARG A 276 -17.84 12.27 20.23
CA ARG A 276 -17.65 13.57 19.56
C ARG A 276 -18.30 13.64 18.19
N LEU A 277 -18.49 12.52 17.52
CA LEU A 277 -19.11 12.41 16.20
C LEU A 277 -20.58 11.99 16.24
N ASN A 278 -21.08 11.56 17.41
CA ASN A 278 -22.40 10.99 17.63
C ASN A 278 -22.69 9.76 16.73
N VAL A 279 -21.74 8.82 16.72
CA VAL A 279 -21.81 7.54 16.00
C VAL A 279 -21.40 6.37 16.90
N SER A 280 -21.69 5.13 16.50
CA SER A 280 -21.39 3.90 17.25
C SER A 280 -20.73 2.80 16.41
N GLU A 281 -20.06 3.20 15.32
CA GLU A 281 -19.52 2.30 14.29
C GLU A 281 -17.98 2.37 14.23
N ILE A 282 -17.31 2.71 15.34
CA ILE A 282 -15.85 2.89 15.40
C ILE A 282 -15.22 1.82 16.28
N CYS A 283 -15.71 1.70 17.50
CA CYS A 283 -15.37 0.64 18.42
C CYS A 283 -16.09 -0.65 18.02
N SER A 284 -15.53 -1.79 18.38
CA SER A 284 -16.28 -3.04 18.42
C SER A 284 -15.88 -3.87 19.61
N SER A 285 -16.81 -4.64 20.14
CA SER A 285 -16.52 -5.60 21.22
C SER A 285 -15.91 -6.89 20.68
N LYS A 286 -15.26 -7.67 21.56
CA LYS A 286 -14.79 -9.03 21.24
C LYS A 286 -15.92 -9.89 20.67
N GLN A 287 -17.08 -9.86 21.35
CA GLN A 287 -18.29 -10.60 20.99
C GLN A 287 -18.79 -10.21 19.60
N GLU A 288 -18.88 -8.90 19.32
CA GLU A 288 -19.30 -8.38 18.03
C GLU A 288 -18.36 -8.81 16.90
N ILE A 289 -17.04 -8.70 17.06
CA ILE A 289 -16.09 -9.16 16.04
C ILE A 289 -16.28 -10.65 15.74
N MET A 290 -16.45 -11.47 16.78
CA MET A 290 -16.62 -12.92 16.64
C MET A 290 -17.95 -13.29 15.99
N GLU A 291 -19.05 -12.61 16.35
CA GLU A 291 -20.36 -12.78 15.72
C GLU A 291 -20.32 -12.39 14.25
N ARG A 292 -19.78 -11.21 13.93
CA ARG A 292 -19.60 -10.70 12.57
C ARG A 292 -18.82 -11.71 11.73
N VAL A 293 -17.62 -12.09 12.15
CA VAL A 293 -16.77 -13.05 11.40
C VAL A 293 -17.47 -14.41 11.26
N GLY A 294 -18.21 -14.87 12.28
CA GLY A 294 -19.04 -16.06 12.20
C GLY A 294 -20.16 -15.99 11.15
N ASN A 295 -20.60 -14.80 10.78
CA ASN A 295 -21.70 -14.56 9.85
C ASN A 295 -21.25 -14.18 8.42
N ILE A 296 -19.94 -14.30 8.11
CA ILE A 296 -19.46 -14.16 6.73
C ILE A 296 -19.99 -15.32 5.88
N VAL A 297 -20.85 -14.99 4.91
CA VAL A 297 -21.44 -15.94 3.97
C VAL A 297 -20.35 -16.59 3.10
N GLY A 298 -20.47 -17.89 2.86
CA GLY A 298 -19.56 -18.64 1.98
C GLY A 298 -18.25 -19.13 2.61
N LEU A 299 -17.97 -18.83 3.89
CA LEU A 299 -16.84 -19.45 4.59
C LEU A 299 -17.02 -20.98 4.68
N LYS A 300 -16.03 -21.71 4.16
CA LYS A 300 -15.98 -23.17 4.23
C LYS A 300 -15.44 -23.62 5.59
N SER A 301 -16.28 -24.19 6.44
CA SER A 301 -15.86 -24.82 7.69
C SER A 301 -15.29 -26.23 7.47
N PRO A 302 -14.24 -26.65 8.21
CA PRO A 302 -13.47 -25.85 9.17
C PRO A 302 -12.48 -24.90 8.48
N VAL A 303 -12.29 -23.71 9.05
CA VAL A 303 -11.31 -22.71 8.57
C VAL A 303 -10.48 -22.13 9.72
N VAL A 304 -9.19 -21.93 9.46
CA VAL A 304 -8.27 -21.30 10.42
C VAL A 304 -8.47 -19.79 10.42
N VAL A 305 -8.59 -19.20 11.61
CA VAL A 305 -8.76 -17.76 11.81
C VAL A 305 -7.54 -17.23 12.55
N TYR A 306 -6.64 -16.58 11.82
CA TYR A 306 -5.46 -15.93 12.39
C TYR A 306 -5.85 -14.60 13.04
N LEU A 307 -5.49 -14.44 14.32
CA LEU A 307 -5.77 -13.23 15.09
C LEU A 307 -4.55 -12.31 15.10
N ALA A 308 -4.58 -11.26 14.28
CA ALA A 308 -3.60 -10.20 14.29
C ALA A 308 -3.97 -9.15 15.34
N VAL A 309 -3.33 -9.21 16.50
CA VAL A 309 -3.56 -8.30 17.63
C VAL A 309 -2.27 -8.02 18.38
N ALA A 310 -2.22 -6.88 19.08
CA ALA A 310 -1.13 -6.54 19.99
C ALA A 310 -1.42 -7.10 21.39
N ASP A 311 -1.14 -8.39 21.58
CA ASP A 311 -1.48 -9.20 22.76
C ASP A 311 -1.20 -8.53 24.12
N SER A 312 -0.11 -7.75 24.22
CA SER A 312 0.33 -7.08 25.45
C SER A 312 -0.55 -5.92 25.91
N LEU A 313 -1.68 -5.65 25.25
CA LEU A 313 -2.55 -4.49 25.47
C LEU A 313 -4.04 -4.87 25.62
N LEU A 314 -4.32 -6.16 25.86
CA LEU A 314 -5.66 -6.69 26.07
C LEU A 314 -5.95 -6.88 27.57
N GLU A 315 -7.19 -6.60 27.99
CA GLU A 315 -7.67 -6.90 29.35
C GLU A 315 -8.06 -8.38 29.50
N ASP A 316 -8.60 -8.99 28.43
CA ASP A 316 -8.95 -10.40 28.35
C ASP A 316 -7.94 -11.17 27.49
N SER A 317 -7.22 -12.11 28.11
CA SER A 317 -6.26 -12.99 27.41
C SER A 317 -6.93 -14.15 26.66
N SER A 318 -8.25 -14.34 26.78
CA SER A 318 -9.00 -15.46 26.22
C SER A 318 -9.61 -15.16 24.84
N ILE A 319 -8.89 -14.47 23.95
CA ILE A 319 -9.39 -14.10 22.60
C ILE A 319 -9.72 -15.31 21.70
N VAL A 320 -9.21 -16.50 22.03
CA VAL A 320 -9.41 -17.74 21.27
C VAL A 320 -10.67 -18.54 21.66
N THR A 321 -11.50 -18.07 22.59
CA THR A 321 -12.70 -18.79 23.06
C THR A 321 -14.00 -18.15 22.59
N GLY A 322 -15.06 -18.96 22.40
CA GLY A 322 -16.41 -18.51 22.05
C GLY A 322 -16.69 -18.28 20.56
N TRP A 323 -15.77 -18.66 19.67
CA TRP A 323 -15.96 -18.52 18.22
C TRP A 323 -17.01 -19.50 17.69
N LYS A 324 -17.70 -19.13 16.61
CA LYS A 324 -18.72 -19.98 15.95
C LYS A 324 -18.11 -21.31 15.51
N GLU A 325 -18.91 -22.37 15.57
CA GLU A 325 -18.49 -23.73 15.20
C GLU A 325 -17.86 -23.77 13.79
N GLY A 326 -16.74 -24.50 13.67
CA GLY A 326 -15.94 -24.57 12.45
C GLY A 326 -14.90 -23.45 12.28
N LEU A 327 -14.98 -22.36 13.04
CA LEU A 327 -13.90 -21.37 13.09
C LEU A 327 -12.82 -21.78 14.09
N LEU A 328 -11.57 -21.80 13.65
CA LEU A 328 -10.42 -22.26 14.43
C LEU A 328 -9.49 -21.07 14.74
N PRO A 329 -9.73 -20.30 15.81
CA PRO A 329 -8.90 -19.16 16.18
C PRO A 329 -7.49 -19.58 16.58
N VAL A 330 -6.50 -18.88 16.04
CA VAL A 330 -5.07 -19.06 16.35
C VAL A 330 -4.37 -17.72 16.57
N GLU A 331 -3.66 -17.63 17.68
CA GLU A 331 -2.80 -16.52 18.09
C GLU A 331 -1.32 -16.89 17.93
N LYS A 332 -0.42 -15.91 18.00
CA LYS A 332 1.04 -16.06 17.82
C LYS A 332 1.64 -17.11 18.76
N LYS A 333 1.18 -17.16 20.01
CA LYS A 333 1.59 -18.14 21.03
C LYS A 333 1.13 -19.57 20.70
N LYS A 334 -0.13 -19.74 20.28
CA LYS A 334 -0.72 -21.03 19.88
C LYS A 334 -0.10 -21.60 18.60
N LEU A 335 0.42 -20.74 17.72
CA LEU A 335 1.21 -21.11 16.54
C LEU A 335 2.70 -21.38 16.85
N SER A 336 3.14 -21.16 18.09
CA SER A 336 4.55 -21.22 18.52
C SER A 336 5.49 -20.32 17.68
N VAL A 337 4.97 -19.17 17.22
CA VAL A 337 5.75 -18.16 16.46
C VAL A 337 6.10 -16.93 17.29
N ASP A 338 5.74 -16.87 18.57
CA ASP A 338 6.07 -15.74 19.46
C ASP A 338 7.59 -15.45 19.51
N GLY A 339 8.42 -16.50 19.42
CA GLY A 339 9.88 -16.39 19.30
C GLY A 339 10.38 -15.75 18.00
N ILE A 340 9.55 -15.61 16.97
CA ILE A 340 9.83 -14.77 15.78
C ILE A 340 9.67 -13.30 16.18
N TYR A 341 8.49 -12.93 16.67
CA TYR A 341 8.12 -11.54 16.99
C TYR A 341 9.04 -10.92 18.06
N LYS A 342 9.41 -11.70 19.10
CA LYS A 342 10.27 -11.25 20.21
C LYS A 342 11.69 -10.82 19.79
N LYS A 343 12.16 -11.20 18.59
CA LYS A 343 13.48 -10.78 18.06
C LYS A 343 13.49 -9.34 17.58
N TYR A 344 12.33 -8.76 17.29
CA TYR A 344 12.21 -7.57 16.47
C TYR A 344 11.52 -6.42 17.21
N PRO A 345 11.83 -5.15 16.88
CA PRO A 345 11.11 -4.00 17.41
C PRO A 345 9.68 -3.94 16.86
N TYR A 346 8.81 -3.17 17.51
CA TYR A 346 7.38 -3.08 17.21
C TYR A 346 7.07 -2.78 15.72
N LEU A 347 7.87 -1.92 15.08
CA LEU A 347 7.71 -1.60 13.65
C LEU A 347 7.71 -2.85 12.77
N ILE A 348 8.66 -3.75 13.03
CA ILE A 348 8.91 -4.96 12.24
C ILE A 348 7.91 -6.05 12.62
N GLN A 349 7.55 -6.19 13.91
CA GLN A 349 6.43 -7.04 14.33
C GLN A 349 5.13 -6.68 13.59
N SER A 350 4.86 -5.38 13.46
CA SER A 350 3.72 -4.87 12.69
C SER A 350 3.81 -5.17 11.19
N ALA A 351 5.03 -5.24 10.63
CA ALA A 351 5.26 -5.57 9.23
C ALA A 351 5.01 -7.06 8.95
N ILE A 352 5.41 -7.94 9.86
CA ILE A 352 5.10 -9.38 9.80
C ILE A 352 3.57 -9.58 9.83
N ASP A 353 2.87 -8.96 10.78
CA ASP A 353 1.40 -9.07 10.86
C ASP A 353 0.70 -8.50 9.61
N TYR A 354 1.20 -7.39 9.07
CA TYR A 354 0.68 -6.78 7.85
C TYR A 354 0.78 -7.73 6.65
N GLU A 355 1.94 -8.36 6.43
CA GLU A 355 2.15 -9.36 5.37
C GLU A 355 1.26 -10.59 5.54
N VAL A 356 1.16 -11.13 6.76
CA VAL A 356 0.31 -12.29 7.07
C VAL A 356 -1.17 -11.97 6.79
N CYS A 357 -1.62 -10.74 7.07
CA CYS A 357 -2.98 -10.30 6.75
C CYS A 357 -3.19 -10.04 5.25
N SER A 358 -2.24 -9.41 4.54
CA SER A 358 -2.34 -9.17 3.08
C SER A 358 -2.40 -10.48 2.30
N LYS A 359 -1.62 -11.49 2.72
CA LYS A 359 -1.55 -12.83 2.11
C LYS A 359 -2.79 -13.71 2.39
N ALA A 360 -3.68 -13.31 3.29
CA ALA A 360 -4.84 -14.10 3.70
C ALA A 360 -5.86 -14.32 2.58
N ASP A 361 -6.56 -15.44 2.62
CA ASP A 361 -7.60 -15.76 1.66
C ASP A 361 -8.83 -14.85 1.89
N VAL A 362 -9.17 -14.59 3.16
CA VAL A 362 -10.13 -13.56 3.58
C VAL A 362 -9.48 -12.63 4.61
N PHE A 363 -9.68 -11.32 4.48
CA PHE A 363 -9.24 -10.33 5.47
C PHE A 363 -10.44 -9.67 6.15
N VAL A 364 -10.36 -9.49 7.47
CA VAL A 364 -11.37 -8.77 8.26
C VAL A 364 -10.65 -7.79 9.20
N GLY A 365 -11.10 -6.55 9.27
CA GLY A 365 -10.50 -5.55 10.14
C GLY A 365 -11.45 -4.42 10.49
N ASN A 366 -10.93 -3.43 11.21
CA ASN A 366 -11.63 -2.21 11.57
C ASN A 366 -11.36 -1.10 10.53
N SER A 367 -12.40 -0.49 9.95
CA SER A 367 -12.28 0.57 8.91
C SER A 367 -11.60 1.84 9.42
N PHE A 368 -11.72 2.13 10.72
CA PHE A 368 -11.07 3.27 11.35
C PHE A 368 -9.57 3.06 11.63
N SER A 369 -9.05 1.84 11.48
CA SER A 369 -7.63 1.56 11.71
C SER A 369 -6.81 1.63 10.42
N THR A 370 -5.81 2.52 10.39
CA THR A 370 -4.83 2.65 9.28
C THR A 370 -4.19 1.32 8.89
N PHE A 371 -4.01 0.39 9.83
CA PHE A 371 -3.47 -0.95 9.53
C PHE A 371 -4.42 -1.71 8.60
N SER A 372 -5.70 -1.81 8.97
CA SER A 372 -6.70 -2.50 8.15
C SER A 372 -6.90 -1.78 6.82
N SER A 373 -6.94 -0.43 6.82
CA SER A 373 -7.24 0.34 5.61
C SER A 373 -6.17 0.23 4.54
N LEU A 374 -4.89 0.16 4.91
CA LEU A 374 -3.82 -0.07 3.93
C LEU A 374 -3.83 -1.50 3.39
N ILE A 375 -4.21 -2.50 4.19
CA ILE A 375 -4.40 -3.88 3.70
C ILE A 375 -5.59 -3.97 2.74
N ALA A 376 -6.71 -3.32 3.05
CA ALA A 376 -7.88 -3.26 2.18
C ALA A 376 -7.55 -2.54 0.86
N LEU A 377 -6.77 -1.45 0.89
CA LEU A 377 -6.25 -0.76 -0.29
C LEU A 377 -5.33 -1.66 -1.13
N GLU A 378 -4.35 -2.30 -0.52
CA GLU A 378 -3.42 -3.20 -1.23
C GLU A 378 -4.16 -4.38 -1.90
N ARG A 379 -5.11 -4.98 -1.18
CA ARG A 379 -5.96 -6.06 -1.72
C ARG A 379 -6.86 -5.56 -2.85
N THR A 380 -7.41 -4.34 -2.74
CA THR A 380 -8.16 -3.66 -3.81
C THR A 380 -7.29 -3.50 -5.06
N GLN A 381 -6.07 -2.97 -4.94
CA GLN A 381 -5.14 -2.84 -6.06
C GLN A 381 -4.81 -4.18 -6.71
N LYS A 382 -4.59 -5.21 -5.88
CA LYS A 382 -4.29 -6.57 -6.32
C LYS A 382 -5.46 -7.19 -7.11
N MET A 383 -6.70 -6.93 -6.71
CA MET A 383 -7.92 -7.33 -7.44
C MET A 383 -8.06 -6.58 -8.78
N ILE A 384 -7.89 -5.25 -8.78
CA ILE A 384 -7.98 -4.42 -10.01
C ILE A 384 -6.94 -4.84 -11.05
N ARG A 385 -5.69 -5.11 -10.63
CA ARG A 385 -4.62 -5.64 -11.49
C ARG A 385 -4.94 -7.00 -12.12
N MET A 386 -5.87 -7.76 -11.53
CA MET A 386 -6.37 -9.03 -12.07
C MET A 386 -7.62 -8.88 -12.94
N GLY A 387 -8.02 -7.64 -13.28
CA GLY A 387 -9.20 -7.37 -14.09
C GLY A 387 -10.54 -7.42 -13.32
N VAL A 388 -10.50 -7.50 -11.98
CA VAL A 388 -11.72 -7.47 -11.16
C VAL A 388 -12.22 -6.04 -11.04
N THR A 389 -13.27 -5.71 -11.79
CA THR A 389 -13.89 -4.38 -11.83
C THR A 389 -14.99 -4.17 -10.79
N SER A 390 -15.54 -5.24 -10.21
CA SER A 390 -16.52 -5.19 -9.11
C SER A 390 -16.20 -6.23 -8.04
N SER A 391 -16.21 -5.82 -6.77
CA SER A 391 -15.71 -6.60 -5.62
C SER A 391 -16.81 -7.00 -4.61
N CYS A 392 -18.08 -6.88 -5.00
CA CYS A 392 -19.23 -7.04 -4.10
C CYS A 392 -20.07 -8.28 -4.40
N GLY A 393 -19.74 -8.98 -5.49
CA GLY A 393 -20.30 -10.27 -5.86
C GLY A 393 -19.89 -11.38 -4.89
N VAL A 394 -20.45 -12.57 -5.11
CA VAL A 394 -20.31 -13.71 -4.18
C VAL A 394 -18.95 -14.42 -4.34
N ASP A 395 -18.36 -14.42 -5.55
CA ASP A 395 -17.15 -15.18 -5.90
C ASP A 395 -15.89 -14.29 -6.07
N VAL A 396 -15.69 -13.34 -5.16
CA VAL A 396 -14.55 -12.41 -5.22
C VAL A 396 -13.29 -13.07 -4.67
N ARG A 397 -12.18 -12.98 -5.41
CA ARG A 397 -10.88 -13.49 -4.98
C ARG A 397 -10.20 -12.48 -4.06
N TRP A 398 -9.93 -12.88 -2.80
CA TRP A 398 -9.40 -12.05 -1.71
C TRP A 398 -10.34 -10.95 -1.18
N PRO A 399 -11.56 -11.31 -0.75
CA PRO A 399 -12.46 -10.34 -0.16
C PRO A 399 -11.85 -9.75 1.12
N SER A 400 -12.21 -8.50 1.39
CA SER A 400 -11.88 -7.79 2.62
C SER A 400 -13.19 -7.32 3.27
N TYR A 401 -13.22 -7.22 4.59
CA TYR A 401 -14.43 -6.86 5.33
C TYR A 401 -14.14 -5.91 6.49
N ALA A 402 -15.06 -4.98 6.75
CA ALA A 402 -15.05 -4.06 7.89
C ALA A 402 -16.01 -4.60 8.97
N TYR A 403 -15.49 -5.04 10.12
CA TYR A 403 -16.34 -5.66 11.17
C TYR A 403 -17.17 -4.67 11.98
N ASN A 404 -16.72 -3.41 12.04
CA ASN A 404 -17.33 -2.34 12.83
C ASN A 404 -18.52 -1.67 12.13
N ILE A 405 -18.85 -2.12 10.92
CA ILE A 405 -20.02 -1.70 10.14
C ILE A 405 -20.85 -2.95 9.86
N LEU A 406 -22.16 -2.85 10.07
CA LEU A 406 -23.11 -3.92 9.81
C LEU A 406 -23.17 -4.24 8.30
N GLY A 407 -22.98 -5.51 7.97
CA GLY A 407 -23.13 -6.05 6.62
C GLY A 407 -24.33 -6.98 6.45
N GLU A 408 -24.37 -7.64 5.30
CA GLU A 408 -25.36 -8.68 4.98
C GLU A 408 -25.37 -9.80 6.03
N SER A 409 -26.53 -10.39 6.31
CA SER A 409 -26.69 -11.55 7.21
C SER A 409 -26.13 -11.37 8.64
N ASN A 410 -26.13 -10.14 9.16
CA ASN A 410 -25.46 -9.75 10.42
C ASN A 410 -23.93 -9.96 10.43
N GLY A 411 -23.33 -10.18 9.26
CA GLY A 411 -21.88 -10.23 9.06
C GLY A 411 -21.23 -8.84 9.03
N PRO A 412 -19.92 -8.77 8.75
CA PRO A 412 -19.19 -7.53 8.54
C PRO A 412 -19.51 -6.97 7.15
N HIS A 413 -19.38 -5.66 6.96
CA HIS A 413 -19.60 -5.03 5.66
C HIS A 413 -18.47 -5.38 4.67
N LYS A 414 -18.80 -5.65 3.40
CA LYS A 414 -17.81 -5.90 2.33
C LYS A 414 -16.98 -4.64 2.10
N TRP A 415 -15.65 -4.77 2.01
CA TRP A 415 -14.77 -3.61 1.99
C TRP A 415 -13.87 -3.59 0.75
N MET A 416 -14.10 -2.60 -0.10
CA MET A 416 -13.19 -2.16 -1.15
C MET A 416 -12.71 -0.73 -0.86
N ALA A 417 -11.50 -0.39 -1.30
CA ALA A 417 -10.98 0.97 -1.22
C ALA A 417 -11.32 1.76 -2.50
N ASN A 418 -11.87 2.96 -2.37
CA ASN A 418 -12.18 3.80 -3.53
C ASN A 418 -10.90 4.39 -4.15
N MET A 419 -10.44 3.78 -5.24
CA MET A 419 -9.23 4.21 -5.97
C MET A 419 -9.38 5.57 -6.67
N SER A 420 -10.62 6.06 -6.85
CA SER A 420 -10.92 7.30 -7.55
C SER A 420 -10.95 8.54 -6.64
N ASP A 421 -10.86 8.36 -5.32
CA ASP A 421 -10.89 9.47 -4.37
C ASP A 421 -9.70 10.43 -4.54
N SER A 422 -9.98 11.73 -4.40
CA SER A 422 -8.98 12.80 -4.53
C SER A 422 -8.06 12.96 -3.30
N SER A 423 -8.27 12.16 -2.26
CA SER A 423 -7.51 12.19 -1.01
C SER A 423 -7.51 10.83 -0.32
N LEU A 424 -6.36 10.43 0.23
CA LEU A 424 -6.23 9.25 1.09
C LEU A 424 -7.07 9.37 2.38
N LYS A 425 -7.53 10.57 2.75
CA LYS A 425 -8.44 10.82 3.88
C LYS A 425 -9.81 10.12 3.74
N ALA A 426 -10.17 9.63 2.55
CA ALA A 426 -11.32 8.77 2.37
C ALA A 426 -11.09 7.33 2.89
N ILE A 427 -9.84 6.86 2.89
CA ILE A 427 -9.44 5.48 3.24
C ILE A 427 -8.78 5.41 4.62
N SER A 428 -7.99 6.43 4.96
CA SER A 428 -7.25 6.56 6.22
C SER A 428 -7.87 7.65 7.10
N TYR A 429 -7.40 7.78 8.35
CA TYR A 429 -7.83 8.79 9.32
C TYR A 429 -9.23 8.64 9.92
N GLY A 430 -9.77 7.42 9.93
CA GLY A 430 -11.03 7.15 10.60
C GLY A 430 -12.24 7.46 9.73
N SER A 431 -12.43 6.62 8.70
CA SER A 431 -13.48 6.78 7.70
C SER A 431 -14.34 5.52 7.64
N ASN A 432 -15.66 5.72 7.57
CA ASN A 432 -16.63 4.68 7.19
C ASN A 432 -16.99 4.74 5.70
N ILE A 433 -16.26 5.53 4.90
CA ILE A 433 -16.36 5.51 3.44
C ILE A 433 -15.70 4.22 2.95
N ILE A 434 -16.50 3.16 2.91
CA ILE A 434 -16.17 1.89 2.28
C ILE A 434 -17.01 1.76 1.02
N SER A 435 -16.38 1.43 -0.10
CA SER A 435 -17.08 1.32 -1.38
C SER A 435 -17.49 -0.12 -1.63
N CYS A 436 -18.76 -0.30 -1.96
CA CYS A 436 -19.31 -1.42 -2.70
C CYS A 436 -20.36 -0.91 -3.71
#